data_AF-A0A0Q4ESZ6-F1
#
_entry.id   AF-A0A0Q4ESZ6-F1
#
_cell.length_a   1.000
_cell.length_b   1.000
_cell.length_c   1.000
_cell.angle_alpha   90.00
_cell.angle_beta   90.00
_cell.angle_gamma   90.00
#
_symmetry.space_group_name_H-M   'P 1'
#
loop_
_entity.id
_entity.type
_entity.pdbx_description
1 polymer ?
#
loop_
_entity_poly.entity_id
_entity_poly.type
_entity_poly.pdbx_seq_one_letter_code
_entity_poly.pdbx_strand_id
1 'polypeptide(L)'
;MALGTNDSLITTADSFNVTFNTTNDTYDTLEYDATGKQAVAFVFGNGITGDDTIQNFEKNDSIINFQKIFDGNNDGIISFGPNGQLDIDRTGSGGKNAGEAQITISNNSGQNIDALRYLGTKGNGTGYAYADASTRLAGMTEGTVGNDALDAGTGAKTYLFDTALGLNLGGDTISNFGADDRIVTTTKVHNGPDMGAIITFGKNKVLDLPGDTDGIKGDVGPSHGGQIEFVNPGIDHLSLLDTKTVGGVNYYYYGVTPTI
;
A
#
# COMPACT_ATOMS: atom_id res chain seq x y z
N MET A 1 0.93 -24.11 2.11
CA MET A 1 1.75 -24.37 0.89
C MET A 1 2.72 -23.20 0.75
N ALA A 2 3.59 -23.11 -0.25
CA ALA A 2 4.54 -21.98 -0.28
C ALA A 2 3.88 -20.74 -0.91
N LEU A 3 3.74 -19.68 -0.12
CA LEU A 3 3.52 -18.32 -0.60
C LEU A 3 4.69 -17.88 -1.50
N GLY A 4 4.45 -16.89 -2.35
CA GLY A 4 5.46 -16.27 -3.19
C GLY A 4 6.57 -15.60 -2.37
N THR A 5 7.68 -15.29 -3.03
CA THR A 5 8.81 -14.57 -2.40
C THR A 5 8.45 -13.12 -2.14
N ASN A 6 8.80 -12.61 -0.96
CA ASN A 6 8.54 -11.22 -0.56
C ASN A 6 9.80 -10.34 -0.64
N ASP A 7 10.62 -10.53 -1.68
CA ASP A 7 11.96 -9.93 -1.76
C ASP A 7 11.97 -8.54 -2.43
N SER A 8 11.04 -8.26 -3.35
CA SER A 8 10.89 -6.94 -4.00
C SER A 8 9.83 -6.09 -3.28
N LEU A 9 10.06 -4.79 -3.16
CA LEU A 9 9.11 -3.83 -2.59
C LEU A 9 8.14 -3.30 -3.66
N ILE A 10 8.68 -2.80 -4.77
CA ILE A 10 7.92 -2.26 -5.89
C ILE A 10 7.65 -3.40 -6.89
N THR A 11 6.44 -3.46 -7.44
CA THR A 11 6.02 -4.52 -8.38
C THR A 11 5.48 -3.94 -9.67
N THR A 12 4.36 -3.22 -9.60
CA THR A 12 3.72 -2.63 -10.78
C THR A 12 3.79 -1.12 -10.81
N ALA A 13 4.04 -0.47 -9.67
CA ALA A 13 4.25 0.97 -9.65
C ALA A 13 5.52 1.35 -10.41
N ASP A 14 5.48 2.50 -11.07
CA ASP A 14 6.66 3.15 -11.60
C ASP A 14 7.54 3.65 -10.46
N SER A 15 8.85 3.42 -10.56
CA SER A 15 9.81 3.86 -9.55
C SER A 15 10.49 5.15 -9.99
N PHE A 16 10.38 6.18 -9.16
CA PHE A 16 11.09 7.43 -9.35
C PHE A 16 12.12 7.64 -8.25
N ASN A 17 13.41 7.71 -8.60
CA ASN A 17 14.47 7.99 -7.63
C ASN A 17 14.61 9.51 -7.47
N VAL A 18 14.34 10.00 -6.26
CA VAL A 18 14.52 11.41 -5.92
C VAL A 18 16.00 11.77 -5.96
N THR A 19 16.32 12.95 -6.48
CA THR A 19 17.70 13.38 -6.69
C THR A 19 18.34 13.88 -5.39
N PHE A 20 19.57 13.46 -5.13
CA PHE A 20 20.37 13.90 -3.98
C PHE A 20 21.39 14.97 -4.40
N ASN A 21 20.93 16.22 -4.53
CA ASN A 21 21.74 17.31 -5.10
C ASN A 21 21.78 18.57 -4.21
N THR A 22 21.17 18.55 -3.02
CA THR A 22 21.05 19.69 -2.09
C THR A 22 20.32 20.91 -2.66
N THR A 23 19.58 20.75 -3.76
CA THR A 23 18.81 21.80 -4.40
C THR A 23 17.32 21.48 -4.30
N ASN A 24 16.49 22.51 -4.15
CA ASN A 24 15.05 22.33 -4.10
C ASN A 24 14.54 22.00 -5.52
N ASP A 25 14.06 20.79 -5.70
CA ASP A 25 13.47 20.31 -6.95
C ASP A 25 11.94 20.21 -6.83
N THR A 26 11.27 20.21 -7.99
CA THR A 26 9.84 19.89 -8.09
C THR A 26 9.69 18.64 -8.93
N TYR A 27 8.98 17.66 -8.40
CA TYR A 27 8.63 16.42 -9.07
C TYR A 27 7.12 16.36 -9.29
N ASP A 28 6.70 16.19 -10.53
CA ASP A 28 5.29 16.08 -10.91
C ASP A 28 4.99 14.63 -11.31
N THR A 29 4.08 13.97 -10.60
CA THR A 29 3.70 12.57 -10.92
C THR A 29 3.22 12.40 -12.36
N LEU A 30 2.59 13.41 -12.96
CA LEU A 30 2.07 13.35 -14.33
C LEU A 30 3.18 13.32 -15.39
N GLU A 31 4.40 13.74 -15.05
CA GLU A 31 5.56 13.59 -15.93
C GLU A 31 6.04 12.13 -15.99
N TYR A 32 5.77 11.36 -14.95
CA TYR A 32 6.21 9.97 -14.80
C TYR A 32 5.11 8.98 -15.16
N ASP A 33 3.85 9.35 -14.94
CA ASP A 33 2.68 8.64 -15.41
C ASP A 33 1.88 9.50 -16.41
N ALA A 34 2.31 9.45 -17.68
CA ALA A 34 1.63 10.14 -18.77
C ALA A 34 0.17 9.68 -19.00
N THR A 35 -0.27 8.58 -18.35
CA THR A 35 -1.64 8.08 -18.43
C THR A 35 -2.52 8.48 -17.25
N GLY A 36 -1.92 8.96 -16.14
CA GLY A 36 -2.61 9.30 -14.89
C GLY A 36 -3.35 8.13 -14.24
N LYS A 37 -2.89 6.90 -14.46
CA LYS A 37 -3.50 5.65 -14.02
C LYS A 37 -2.55 4.67 -13.32
N GLN A 38 -1.24 4.87 -13.39
CA GLN A 38 -0.24 4.01 -12.76
C GLN A 38 0.21 4.63 -11.44
N ALA A 39 0.53 3.78 -10.48
CA ALA A 39 1.10 4.22 -9.21
C ALA A 39 2.55 4.68 -9.41
N VAL A 40 2.96 5.75 -8.73
CA VAL A 40 4.36 6.19 -8.66
C VAL A 40 4.90 6.00 -7.24
N ALA A 41 6.03 5.31 -7.13
CA ALA A 41 6.79 5.15 -5.91
C ALA A 41 8.01 6.09 -5.92
N PHE A 42 7.95 7.14 -5.09
CA PHE A 42 9.05 8.08 -4.88
C PHE A 42 10.07 7.50 -3.90
N VAL A 43 11.25 7.18 -4.42
CA VAL A 43 12.33 6.50 -3.70
C VAL A 43 13.38 7.51 -3.25
N PHE A 44 13.47 7.70 -1.94
CA PHE A 44 14.51 8.46 -1.26
C PHE A 44 15.60 7.51 -0.76
N GLY A 45 16.74 7.50 -1.45
CA GLY A 45 17.99 6.90 -0.97
C GLY A 45 18.67 7.65 0.19
N ASN A 46 19.84 7.15 0.59
CA ASN A 46 20.64 7.74 1.67
C ASN A 46 21.42 8.96 1.17
N GLY A 47 20.98 10.15 1.57
CA GLY A 47 21.60 11.42 1.23
C GLY A 47 20.67 12.60 1.57
N ILE A 48 21.08 13.81 1.17
CA ILE A 48 20.27 15.03 1.31
C ILE A 48 19.76 15.42 -0.09
N THR A 49 18.45 15.59 -0.24
CA THR A 49 17.82 15.96 -1.53
C THR A 49 17.75 17.48 -1.68
N GLY A 50 17.07 18.16 -0.76
CA GLY A 50 16.74 19.58 -0.77
C GLY A 50 15.36 19.76 -0.13
N ASP A 51 14.85 21.00 -0.06
CA ASP A 51 13.45 21.21 0.31
C ASP A 51 12.56 21.01 -0.93
N ASP A 52 12.35 19.74 -1.29
CA ASP A 52 11.68 19.36 -2.54
C ASP A 52 10.16 19.46 -2.45
N THR A 53 9.54 19.55 -3.62
CA THR A 53 8.09 19.49 -3.77
C THR A 53 7.68 18.32 -4.64
N ILE A 54 6.75 17.49 -4.16
CA ILE A 54 6.04 16.49 -4.95
C ILE A 54 4.63 17.02 -5.24
N GLN A 55 4.30 17.15 -6.52
CA GLN A 55 3.00 17.60 -7.01
C GLN A 55 2.23 16.44 -7.62
N ASN A 56 0.90 16.58 -7.62
CA ASN A 56 -0.02 15.58 -8.16
C ASN A 56 0.12 14.20 -7.49
N PHE A 57 0.55 14.15 -6.22
CA PHE A 57 0.61 12.93 -5.42
C PHE A 57 -0.80 12.44 -5.11
N GLU A 58 -1.20 11.37 -5.76
CA GLU A 58 -2.52 10.77 -5.65
C GLU A 58 -2.56 9.61 -4.65
N LYS A 59 -3.75 9.06 -4.42
CA LYS A 59 -3.99 8.05 -3.38
C LYS A 59 -3.31 6.70 -3.64
N ASN A 60 -2.87 6.47 -4.87
CA ASN A 60 -2.13 5.30 -5.32
C ASN A 60 -0.61 5.53 -5.34
N ASP A 61 -0.11 6.72 -5.01
CA ASP A 61 1.32 6.98 -4.96
C ASP A 61 1.90 6.61 -3.59
N SER A 62 3.21 6.35 -3.57
CA SER A 62 3.91 5.97 -2.36
C SER A 62 5.25 6.69 -2.21
N ILE A 63 5.69 6.80 -0.95
CA ILE A 63 7.04 7.24 -0.59
C ILE A 63 7.77 6.04 -0.01
N ILE A 64 8.98 5.80 -0.51
CA ILE A 64 9.89 4.80 0.01
C ILE A 64 11.13 5.53 0.49
N ASN A 65 11.35 5.53 1.80
CA ASN A 65 12.51 6.19 2.40
C ASN A 65 13.56 5.16 2.83
N PHE A 66 14.84 5.51 2.73
CA PHE A 66 15.94 4.64 3.16
C PHE A 66 15.96 4.42 4.67
N GLN A 67 15.40 5.35 5.44
CA GLN A 67 15.26 5.28 6.89
C GLN A 67 13.81 5.47 7.33
N LYS A 68 13.48 4.96 8.52
CA LYS A 68 12.14 5.15 9.08
C LYS A 68 11.93 6.62 9.43
N ILE A 69 10.90 7.23 8.85
CA ILE A 69 10.42 8.56 9.25
C ILE A 69 9.88 8.49 10.68
N PHE A 70 10.20 9.50 11.48
CA PHE A 70 9.83 9.56 12.89
C PHE A 70 8.32 9.63 13.08
N ASP A 71 7.82 8.71 13.88
CA ASP A 71 6.44 8.63 14.32
C ASP A 71 6.41 8.95 15.82
N GLY A 72 6.02 10.18 16.17
CA GLY A 72 6.17 10.69 17.54
C GLY A 72 5.24 10.05 18.57
N ASN A 73 4.07 9.57 18.14
CA ASN A 73 3.08 8.92 18.98
C ASN A 73 2.97 7.40 18.73
N ASN A 74 3.74 6.86 17.78
CA ASN A 74 3.80 5.44 17.41
C ASN A 74 2.44 4.86 16.99
N ASP A 75 1.61 5.63 16.31
CA ASP A 75 0.30 5.18 15.80
C ASP A 75 0.34 4.72 14.33
N GLY A 76 1.51 4.79 13.70
CA GLY A 76 1.74 4.46 12.30
C GLY A 76 1.34 5.57 11.33
N ILE A 77 1.00 6.77 11.80
CA ILE A 77 0.64 7.94 11.00
C ILE A 77 1.69 9.04 11.18
N ILE A 78 2.38 9.36 10.10
CA ILE A 78 3.32 10.47 10.02
C ILE A 78 2.55 11.73 9.67
N SER A 79 2.21 12.51 10.69
CA SER A 79 1.62 13.84 10.51
C SER A 79 2.67 14.84 10.07
N PHE A 80 2.31 15.72 9.14
CA PHE A 80 3.22 16.76 8.67
C PHE A 80 3.33 17.86 9.73
N GLY A 81 4.43 18.61 9.68
CA GLY A 81 4.64 19.75 10.58
C GLY A 81 3.56 20.83 10.40
N PRO A 82 3.40 21.77 11.34
CA PRO A 82 2.45 22.88 11.23
C PRO A 82 2.64 23.77 9.98
N ASN A 83 3.81 23.69 9.34
CA ASN A 83 4.15 24.29 8.06
C ASN A 83 3.67 23.49 6.83
N GLY A 84 3.03 22.34 7.02
CA GLY A 84 2.54 21.47 5.95
C GLY A 84 3.67 20.69 5.24
N GLN A 85 4.78 20.46 5.93
CA GLN A 85 5.95 19.79 5.35
C GLN A 85 6.29 18.49 6.10
N LEU A 86 6.79 17.52 5.35
CA LEU A 86 7.29 16.25 5.85
C LEU A 86 8.79 16.34 6.14
N ASP A 87 9.16 16.18 7.40
CA ASP A 87 10.56 16.01 7.78
C ASP A 87 11.01 14.57 7.46
N ILE A 88 11.66 14.36 6.31
CA ILE A 88 12.01 13.01 5.83
C ILE A 88 13.33 12.46 6.42
N ASP A 89 14.23 13.35 6.85
CA ASP A 89 15.59 13.03 7.28
C ASP A 89 15.92 13.53 8.70
N ARG A 90 14.99 13.34 9.64
CA ARG A 90 15.12 13.83 11.01
C ARG A 90 16.39 13.37 11.72
N THR A 91 16.99 14.28 12.49
CA THR A 91 18.26 14.07 13.20
C THR A 91 18.09 13.96 14.72
N GLY A 92 19.20 13.62 15.41
CA GLY A 92 19.26 13.55 16.87
C GLY A 92 18.82 12.21 17.46
N SER A 93 19.03 12.02 18.76
CA SER A 93 18.65 10.77 19.46
C SER A 93 17.14 10.55 19.34
N GLY A 94 16.76 9.47 18.66
CA GLY A 94 15.38 9.11 18.38
C GLY A 94 14.73 9.86 17.21
N GLY A 95 15.48 10.59 16.37
CA GLY A 95 14.92 11.24 15.16
C GLY A 95 13.94 12.38 15.46
N LYS A 96 14.09 13.05 16.61
CA LYS A 96 13.12 14.05 17.08
C LYS A 96 13.32 15.46 16.52
N ASN A 97 14.50 15.77 16.00
CA ASN A 97 14.76 17.10 15.44
C ASN A 97 14.52 17.08 13.93
N ALA A 98 13.99 18.16 13.37
CA ALA A 98 13.94 18.30 11.91
C ALA A 98 15.33 18.09 11.30
N GLY A 99 15.35 17.47 10.12
CA GLY A 99 16.56 17.24 9.35
C GLY A 99 16.94 18.45 8.51
N GLU A 100 17.76 18.22 7.49
CA GLU A 100 18.18 19.27 6.56
C GLU A 100 17.22 19.39 5.37
N ALA A 101 16.37 18.38 5.12
CA ALA A 101 15.45 18.34 4.00
C ALA A 101 13.98 18.19 4.45
N GLN A 102 13.12 19.05 3.90
CA GLN A 102 11.68 19.00 4.09
C GLN A 102 10.96 18.80 2.76
N ILE A 103 10.00 17.88 2.72
CA ILE A 103 9.25 17.59 1.51
C ILE A 103 7.86 18.21 1.61
N THR A 104 7.49 19.01 0.61
CA THR A 104 6.12 19.47 0.43
C THR A 104 5.39 18.53 -0.52
N ILE A 105 4.19 18.07 -0.16
CA ILE A 105 3.44 17.11 -0.99
C ILE A 105 2.03 17.64 -1.23
N SER A 106 1.59 17.63 -2.48
CA SER A 106 0.27 18.08 -2.89
C SER A 106 -0.35 17.15 -3.94
N ASN A 107 -1.68 17.04 -3.95
CA ASN A 107 -2.43 16.25 -4.93
C ASN A 107 -2.75 17.07 -6.20
N ASN A 108 -3.44 16.45 -7.17
CA ASN A 108 -3.82 17.06 -8.44
C ASN A 108 -4.76 18.26 -8.36
N SER A 109 -5.37 18.46 -7.20
CA SER A 109 -6.25 19.60 -6.90
C SER A 109 -5.48 20.74 -6.23
N GLY A 110 -4.16 20.60 -6.07
CA GLY A 110 -3.30 21.55 -5.36
C GLY A 110 -3.50 21.57 -3.85
N GLN A 111 -4.16 20.56 -3.28
CA GLN A 111 -4.33 20.41 -1.84
C GLN A 111 -3.13 19.70 -1.26
N ASN A 112 -2.61 20.20 -0.14
CA ASN A 112 -1.52 19.55 0.56
C ASN A 112 -1.97 18.19 1.12
N ILE A 113 -1.05 17.22 1.10
CA ILE A 113 -1.16 16.00 1.87
C ILE A 113 -0.66 16.31 3.28
N ASP A 114 -1.48 16.03 4.30
CA ASP A 114 -1.17 16.42 5.67
C ASP A 114 -0.65 15.24 6.52
N ALA A 115 -0.79 14.00 6.03
CA ALA A 115 -0.31 12.82 6.73
C ALA A 115 -0.08 11.63 5.80
N LEU A 116 0.93 10.83 6.15
CA LEU A 116 1.20 9.54 5.52
C LEU A 116 1.00 8.42 6.55
N ARG A 117 0.59 7.24 6.10
CA ARG A 117 0.57 6.03 6.92
C ARG A 117 1.78 5.16 6.59
N TYR A 118 2.37 4.56 7.61
CA TYR A 118 3.49 3.63 7.49
C TYR A 118 3.00 2.23 7.12
N LEU A 119 3.57 1.67 6.06
CA LEU A 119 3.19 0.37 5.49
C LEU A 119 4.21 -0.73 5.81
N GLY A 120 5.26 -0.45 6.58
CA GLY A 120 6.30 -1.44 6.92
C GLY A 120 7.62 -1.22 6.20
N THR A 121 8.49 -2.23 6.26
CA THR A 121 9.83 -2.17 5.66
C THR A 121 10.17 -3.44 4.90
N LYS A 122 10.89 -3.27 3.79
CA LYS A 122 11.51 -4.36 3.02
C LYS A 122 12.97 -4.04 2.68
N GLY A 123 13.71 -5.03 2.19
CA GLY A 123 15.09 -4.86 1.73
C GLY A 123 16.10 -4.75 2.87
N ASN A 124 15.99 -5.60 3.90
CA ASN A 124 16.89 -5.60 5.06
C ASN A 124 16.94 -4.27 5.83
N GLY A 125 15.81 -3.56 5.86
CA GLY A 125 15.67 -2.32 6.64
C GLY A 125 16.08 -1.05 5.90
N THR A 126 16.09 -1.05 4.56
CA THR A 126 16.43 0.13 3.72
C THR A 126 15.33 0.54 2.73
N GLY A 127 14.07 0.17 3.00
CA GLY A 127 12.92 0.53 2.18
C GLY A 127 11.68 0.64 3.05
N TYR A 128 11.52 1.77 3.73
CA TYR A 128 10.38 2.07 4.59
C TYR A 128 9.28 2.69 3.72
N ALA A 129 8.16 2.00 3.60
CA ALA A 129 7.08 2.40 2.69
C ALA A 129 6.00 3.21 3.42
N TYR A 130 5.50 4.24 2.73
CA TYR A 130 4.48 5.16 3.20
C TYR A 130 3.51 5.50 2.06
N ALA A 131 2.26 5.78 2.40
CA ALA A 131 1.25 6.24 1.45
C ALA A 131 0.26 7.20 2.13
N ASP A 132 -0.63 7.84 1.38
CA ASP A 132 -1.59 8.80 1.92
C ASP A 132 -2.43 8.20 3.08
N ALA A 133 -2.41 8.83 4.25
CA ALA A 133 -3.08 8.28 5.44
C ALA A 133 -4.60 8.10 5.27
N SER A 134 -5.24 8.90 4.42
CA SER A 134 -6.70 8.91 4.23
C SER A 134 -7.25 7.72 3.44
N THR A 135 -6.39 6.94 2.77
CA THR A 135 -6.80 5.71 2.07
C THR A 135 -7.21 4.60 3.06
N ARG A 136 -6.66 4.59 4.29
CA ARG A 136 -7.10 3.63 5.31
C ARG A 136 -8.33 4.16 6.05
N LEU A 137 -9.50 3.62 5.72
CA LEU A 137 -10.75 3.94 6.41
C LEU A 137 -10.75 3.43 7.85
N ALA A 138 -11.49 4.12 8.72
CA ALA A 138 -11.60 3.76 10.14
C ALA A 138 -12.17 2.34 10.33
N GLY A 139 -11.60 1.59 11.27
CA GLY A 139 -12.02 0.23 11.60
C GLY A 139 -11.40 -0.87 10.73
N MET A 140 -10.56 -0.52 9.75
CA MET A 140 -9.79 -1.48 8.98
C MET A 140 -8.45 -1.80 9.64
N THR A 141 -8.09 -3.08 9.65
CA THR A 141 -6.70 -3.52 9.89
C THR A 141 -6.00 -3.57 8.55
N GLU A 142 -4.88 -2.88 8.39
CA GLU A 142 -4.16 -2.82 7.11
C GLU A 142 -3.00 -3.83 7.08
N GLY A 143 -2.89 -4.58 5.98
CA GLY A 143 -1.72 -5.39 5.66
C GLY A 143 -0.53 -4.51 5.30
N THR A 144 0.67 -4.99 5.59
CA THR A 144 1.93 -4.28 5.40
C THR A 144 2.60 -4.70 4.09
N VAL A 145 3.80 -4.18 3.82
CA VAL A 145 4.68 -4.72 2.78
C VAL A 145 5.46 -5.95 3.24
N GLY A 146 5.32 -6.34 4.52
CA GLY A 146 5.90 -7.53 5.13
C GLY A 146 5.06 -8.78 4.87
N ASN A 147 5.37 -9.88 5.57
CA ASN A 147 4.49 -11.04 5.60
C ASN A 147 3.72 -11.01 6.91
N ASP A 148 2.42 -10.77 6.87
CA ASP A 148 1.60 -10.64 8.06
C ASP A 148 0.93 -11.96 8.47
N ALA A 149 0.80 -12.12 9.79
CA ALA A 149 0.01 -13.19 10.39
C ALA A 149 -1.19 -12.58 11.11
N LEU A 150 -2.34 -12.62 10.44
CA LEU A 150 -3.58 -11.98 10.89
C LEU A 150 -4.55 -13.03 11.49
N ASP A 151 -5.36 -12.58 12.45
CA ASP A 151 -6.32 -13.44 13.15
C ASP A 151 -7.71 -12.79 13.22
N ALA A 152 -8.68 -13.47 12.60
CA ALA A 152 -10.09 -13.10 12.59
C ALA A 152 -10.94 -13.81 13.65
N GLY A 153 -10.32 -14.42 14.68
CA GLY A 153 -11.03 -15.23 15.68
C GLY A 153 -11.97 -14.46 16.62
N THR A 154 -11.99 -13.12 16.55
CA THR A 154 -12.82 -12.29 17.46
C THR A 154 -13.56 -11.17 16.72
N GLY A 155 -14.88 -11.29 16.63
CA GLY A 155 -15.74 -10.30 15.99
C GLY A 155 -15.49 -10.18 14.48
N ALA A 156 -16.31 -9.38 13.79
CA ALA A 156 -16.12 -9.13 12.37
C ALA A 156 -14.84 -8.29 12.15
N LYS A 157 -13.98 -8.75 11.24
CA LYS A 157 -12.76 -8.07 10.82
C LYS A 157 -12.89 -7.53 9.40
N THR A 158 -12.22 -6.42 9.14
CA THR A 158 -12.04 -5.88 7.80
C THR A 158 -10.55 -5.64 7.58
N TYR A 159 -9.95 -6.39 6.65
CA TYR A 159 -8.54 -6.29 6.32
C TYR A 159 -8.36 -5.52 5.02
N LEU A 160 -7.61 -4.43 5.06
CA LEU A 160 -7.25 -3.62 3.89
C LEU A 160 -5.91 -4.09 3.32
N PHE A 161 -5.87 -4.34 2.03
CA PHE A 161 -4.67 -4.52 1.23
C PHE A 161 -4.69 -3.47 0.12
N ASP A 162 -3.90 -2.39 0.28
CA ASP A 162 -3.91 -1.27 -0.66
C ASP A 162 -3.12 -1.59 -1.94
N THR A 163 -3.73 -2.42 -2.78
CA THR A 163 -3.15 -2.92 -4.03
C THR A 163 -2.90 -1.82 -5.06
N ALA A 164 -3.65 -0.72 -5.00
CA ALA A 164 -3.50 0.42 -5.90
C ALA A 164 -2.10 1.04 -5.84
N LEU A 165 -1.36 0.84 -4.74
CA LEU A 165 0.00 1.34 -4.58
C LEU A 165 1.04 0.67 -5.49
N GLY A 166 0.69 -0.45 -6.14
CA GLY A 166 1.64 -1.20 -6.98
C GLY A 166 2.88 -1.69 -6.22
N LEU A 167 2.72 -1.91 -4.90
CA LEU A 167 3.73 -2.48 -4.01
C LEU A 167 3.43 -3.96 -3.77
N ASN A 168 4.47 -4.73 -3.46
CA ASN A 168 4.34 -6.08 -2.94
C ASN A 168 3.94 -6.03 -1.47
N LEU A 169 2.67 -6.36 -1.18
CA LEU A 169 2.10 -6.46 0.15
C LEU A 169 2.44 -7.78 0.86
N GLY A 170 3.28 -8.61 0.24
CA GLY A 170 3.85 -9.80 0.83
C GLY A 170 3.01 -11.06 0.72
N GLY A 171 3.42 -12.06 1.50
CA GLY A 171 2.77 -13.35 1.62
C GLY A 171 2.12 -13.46 2.99
N ASP A 172 0.85 -13.14 3.06
CA ASP A 172 0.11 -13.05 4.31
C ASP A 172 -0.63 -14.33 4.62
N THR A 173 -0.89 -14.52 5.91
CA THR A 173 -1.73 -15.60 6.41
C THR A 173 -2.87 -15.02 7.23
N ILE A 174 -4.08 -15.53 7.02
CA ILE A 174 -5.24 -15.16 7.83
C ILE A 174 -5.84 -16.42 8.43
N SER A 175 -5.86 -16.45 9.76
CA SER A 175 -6.52 -17.49 10.54
C SER A 175 -7.92 -17.03 10.98
N ASN A 176 -8.80 -18.00 11.20
CA ASN A 176 -10.16 -17.85 11.68
C ASN A 176 -11.11 -16.99 10.81
N PHE A 177 -10.77 -16.75 9.53
CA PHE A 177 -11.62 -15.98 8.61
C PHE A 177 -12.98 -16.67 8.39
N GLY A 178 -14.07 -15.91 8.52
CA GLY A 178 -15.45 -16.38 8.44
C GLY A 178 -16.37 -15.47 7.62
N ALA A 179 -17.67 -15.75 7.68
CA ALA A 179 -18.70 -15.10 6.83
C ALA A 179 -18.89 -13.60 7.10
N ASP A 180 -18.54 -13.12 8.29
CA ASP A 180 -18.66 -11.71 8.66
C ASP A 180 -17.38 -10.92 8.40
N ASP A 181 -16.28 -11.59 8.05
CA ASP A 181 -15.01 -10.95 7.78
C ASP A 181 -14.90 -10.46 6.33
N ARG A 182 -14.09 -9.44 6.12
CA ARG A 182 -13.90 -8.81 4.81
C ARG A 182 -12.43 -8.67 4.47
N ILE A 183 -12.11 -8.99 3.21
CA ILE A 183 -10.91 -8.51 2.55
C ILE A 183 -11.30 -7.30 1.72
N VAL A 184 -10.52 -6.24 1.78
CA VAL A 184 -10.73 -5.01 1.02
C VAL A 184 -9.48 -4.74 0.21
N THR A 185 -9.64 -4.59 -1.10
CA THR A 185 -8.56 -4.13 -1.99
C THR A 185 -8.94 -2.81 -2.64
N THR A 186 -7.95 -2.06 -3.11
CA THR A 186 -8.15 -0.78 -3.81
C THR A 186 -8.07 -0.89 -5.33
N THR A 187 -7.62 -2.04 -5.81
CA THR A 187 -7.66 -2.50 -7.21
C THR A 187 -8.53 -3.74 -7.26
N LYS A 188 -9.32 -3.91 -8.33
CA LYS A 188 -10.20 -5.07 -8.43
C LYS A 188 -9.40 -6.36 -8.62
N VAL A 189 -9.60 -7.33 -7.73
CA VAL A 189 -9.04 -8.69 -7.87
C VAL A 189 -9.56 -9.35 -9.15
N HIS A 190 -8.65 -9.93 -9.92
CA HIS A 190 -8.97 -10.65 -11.15
C HIS A 190 -9.84 -11.89 -10.89
N ASN A 191 -10.82 -12.11 -11.76
CA ASN A 191 -11.78 -13.20 -11.60
C ASN A 191 -11.69 -14.36 -12.62
N GLY A 192 -10.52 -14.64 -13.16
CA GLY A 192 -10.36 -15.71 -14.14
C GLY A 192 -11.25 -15.52 -15.39
N PRO A 193 -11.53 -16.60 -16.16
CA PRO A 193 -12.42 -16.54 -17.32
C PRO A 193 -13.91 -16.38 -16.94
N ASP A 194 -14.25 -16.64 -15.67
CA ASP A 194 -15.59 -16.45 -15.14
C ASP A 194 -15.75 -14.99 -14.73
N MET A 195 -16.27 -14.14 -15.61
CA MET A 195 -16.57 -12.72 -15.34
C MET A 195 -17.63 -12.48 -14.23
N GLY A 196 -17.88 -13.46 -13.36
CA GLY A 196 -18.86 -13.41 -12.28
C GLY A 196 -18.37 -12.67 -11.03
N ALA A 197 -19.02 -12.90 -9.88
CA ALA A 197 -18.65 -12.32 -8.59
C ALA A 197 -17.71 -13.21 -7.76
N ILE A 198 -17.54 -14.49 -8.13
CA ILE A 198 -16.80 -15.49 -7.34
C ILE A 198 -15.33 -15.49 -7.73
N ILE A 199 -14.45 -14.96 -6.88
CA ILE A 199 -12.99 -14.97 -7.03
C ILE A 199 -12.44 -16.34 -6.65
N THR A 200 -11.94 -17.09 -7.62
CA THR A 200 -11.33 -18.41 -7.39
C THR A 200 -9.82 -18.30 -7.17
N PHE A 201 -9.28 -19.19 -6.33
CA PHE A 201 -7.84 -19.24 -6.07
C PHE A 201 -7.10 -20.05 -7.12
N GLY A 202 -5.80 -19.77 -7.28
CA GLY A 202 -4.92 -20.57 -8.11
C GLY A 202 -4.74 -22.01 -7.61
N LYS A 203 -3.99 -22.83 -8.36
CA LYS A 203 -3.72 -24.23 -7.97
C LYS A 203 -2.98 -24.38 -6.62
N ASN A 204 -2.30 -23.32 -6.19
CA ASN A 204 -1.64 -23.19 -4.90
C ASN A 204 -2.60 -22.86 -3.73
N LYS A 205 -3.89 -22.62 -4.02
CA LYS A 205 -4.97 -22.31 -3.05
C LYS A 205 -4.72 -21.05 -2.20
N VAL A 206 -4.00 -20.08 -2.74
CA VAL A 206 -3.86 -18.76 -2.14
C VAL A 206 -4.61 -17.74 -3.00
N LEU A 207 -5.08 -16.68 -2.37
CA LEU A 207 -5.60 -15.52 -3.09
C LEU A 207 -4.42 -14.70 -3.61
N ASP A 208 -4.34 -14.51 -4.92
CA ASP A 208 -3.35 -13.62 -5.52
C ASP A 208 -3.92 -12.19 -5.58
N LEU A 209 -3.19 -11.23 -4.99
CA LEU A 209 -3.59 -9.82 -4.99
C LEU A 209 -3.12 -9.12 -6.28
N PRO A 210 -3.97 -8.26 -6.88
CA PRO A 210 -3.55 -7.41 -8.00
C PRO A 210 -2.53 -6.38 -7.52
N GLY A 211 -1.77 -5.81 -8.45
CA GLY A 211 -1.03 -4.56 -8.22
C GLY A 211 -1.93 -3.35 -8.48
N ASP A 212 -1.35 -2.26 -8.97
CA ASP A 212 -2.07 -1.03 -9.37
C ASP A 212 -2.95 -1.21 -10.62
N THR A 213 -2.83 -2.33 -11.33
CA THR A 213 -3.55 -2.55 -12.58
C THR A 213 -4.79 -3.43 -12.41
N ASP A 214 -5.93 -2.91 -12.82
CA ASP A 214 -7.23 -3.56 -12.70
C ASP A 214 -7.33 -4.89 -13.46
N GLY A 215 -7.83 -5.93 -12.78
CA GLY A 215 -8.26 -7.16 -13.42
C GLY A 215 -7.13 -8.00 -14.04
N ILE A 216 -5.88 -7.79 -13.63
CA ILE A 216 -4.76 -8.67 -13.99
C ILE A 216 -4.64 -9.83 -13.00
N LYS A 217 -4.43 -11.04 -13.53
CA LYS A 217 -4.25 -12.25 -12.72
C LYS A 217 -2.90 -12.19 -12.00
N GLY A 218 -2.91 -12.33 -10.68
CA GLY A 218 -1.68 -12.30 -9.88
C GLY A 218 -0.76 -13.53 -10.04
N ASP A 219 -1.06 -14.47 -10.95
CA ASP A 219 -0.37 -15.76 -11.07
C ASP A 219 0.92 -15.74 -11.92
N VAL A 220 1.37 -14.56 -12.36
CA VAL A 220 2.64 -14.40 -13.10
C VAL A 220 3.77 -13.89 -12.18
N GLY A 221 3.88 -14.43 -10.97
CA GLY A 221 5.01 -14.18 -10.07
C GLY A 221 4.95 -12.81 -9.36
N PRO A 222 6.09 -12.30 -8.80
CA PRO A 222 6.20 -11.09 -7.97
C PRO A 222 5.83 -9.76 -8.67
N SER A 223 5.05 -9.80 -9.75
CA SER A 223 4.69 -8.68 -10.61
C SER A 223 3.33 -8.07 -10.33
N HIS A 224 2.68 -8.32 -9.18
CA HIS A 224 1.32 -7.79 -8.92
C HIS A 224 1.20 -7.10 -7.55
N GLY A 225 0.63 -7.70 -6.51
CA GLY A 225 0.48 -6.99 -5.23
C GLY A 225 0.62 -7.81 -3.95
N GLY A 226 0.91 -9.11 -4.03
CA GLY A 226 1.03 -9.99 -2.84
C GLY A 226 0.11 -11.20 -2.91
N GLN A 227 0.06 -11.97 -1.83
CA GLN A 227 -0.74 -13.18 -1.70
C GLN A 227 -1.29 -13.37 -0.29
N ILE A 228 -2.47 -13.99 -0.17
CA ILE A 228 -3.09 -14.32 1.10
C ILE A 228 -3.40 -15.82 1.17
N GLU A 229 -2.86 -16.52 2.16
CA GLU A 229 -3.26 -17.89 2.53
C GLU A 229 -4.31 -17.82 3.66
N PHE A 230 -5.50 -18.34 3.39
CA PHE A 230 -6.50 -18.58 4.44
C PHE A 230 -6.17 -19.91 5.13
N VAL A 231 -5.80 -19.85 6.40
CA VAL A 231 -5.42 -21.04 7.19
C VAL A 231 -6.64 -21.92 7.48
N ASN A 232 -7.84 -21.35 7.41
CA ASN A 232 -9.09 -22.06 7.65
C ASN A 232 -9.33 -23.14 6.60
N PRO A 233 -9.67 -24.38 7.02
CA PRO A 233 -10.06 -25.40 6.06
C PRO A 233 -11.35 -24.98 5.35
N GLY A 234 -11.35 -25.08 4.02
CA GLY A 234 -12.55 -24.92 3.19
C GLY A 234 -12.76 -23.54 2.58
N ILE A 235 -11.86 -22.57 2.76
CA ILE A 235 -11.87 -21.33 1.98
C ILE A 235 -11.03 -21.55 0.72
N ASP A 236 -11.70 -21.68 -0.42
CA ASP A 236 -11.08 -21.84 -1.75
C ASP A 236 -11.53 -20.79 -2.78
N HIS A 237 -12.42 -19.90 -2.35
CA HIS A 237 -12.90 -18.77 -3.12
C HIS A 237 -13.39 -17.65 -2.19
N LEU A 238 -13.50 -16.45 -2.75
CA LEU A 238 -14.24 -15.34 -2.18
C LEU A 238 -15.33 -14.89 -3.14
N SER A 239 -16.25 -14.06 -2.70
CA SER A 239 -17.18 -13.34 -3.56
C SER A 239 -16.98 -11.84 -3.40
N LEU A 240 -17.04 -11.09 -4.50
CA LEU A 240 -17.16 -9.64 -4.46
C LEU A 240 -18.56 -9.29 -3.90
N LEU A 241 -18.58 -8.69 -2.72
CA LEU A 241 -19.79 -8.36 -1.97
C LEU A 241 -20.23 -6.91 -2.21
N ASP A 242 -19.29 -5.99 -2.35
CA ASP A 242 -19.58 -4.56 -2.50
C ASP A 242 -18.43 -3.82 -3.21
N THR A 243 -18.74 -2.66 -3.79
CA THR A 243 -17.76 -1.73 -4.35
C THR A 243 -18.14 -0.31 -3.93
N LYS A 244 -17.22 0.41 -3.31
CA LYS A 244 -17.44 1.78 -2.83
C LYS A 244 -16.35 2.71 -3.31
N THR A 245 -16.72 3.96 -3.63
CA THR A 245 -15.73 5.02 -3.87
C THR A 245 -15.79 6.02 -2.71
N VAL A 246 -14.66 6.24 -2.04
CA VAL A 246 -14.54 7.18 -0.91
C VAL A 246 -13.25 7.99 -1.11
N GLY A 247 -13.38 9.32 -1.14
CA GLY A 247 -12.21 10.20 -1.28
C GLY A 247 -11.40 9.99 -2.57
N GLY A 248 -12.06 9.55 -3.65
CA GLY A 248 -11.42 9.24 -4.92
C GLY A 248 -10.86 7.81 -5.03
N VAL A 249 -10.82 7.04 -3.94
CA VAL A 249 -10.34 5.65 -3.93
C VAL A 249 -11.50 4.69 -4.11
N ASN A 250 -11.34 3.69 -4.98
CA ASN A 250 -12.25 2.56 -5.09
C ASN A 250 -11.88 1.47 -4.08
N TYR A 251 -12.86 0.91 -3.39
CA TYR A 251 -12.71 -0.17 -2.42
C TYR A 251 -13.58 -1.34 -2.83
N TYR A 252 -12.98 -2.50 -3.02
CA TYR A 252 -13.64 -3.75 -3.41
C TYR A 252 -13.69 -4.67 -2.20
N TYR A 253 -14.90 -4.97 -1.71
CA TYR A 253 -15.10 -5.76 -0.51
C TYR A 253 -15.38 -7.20 -0.89
N TYR A 254 -14.56 -8.12 -0.39
CA TYR A 254 -14.68 -9.56 -0.61
C TYR A 254 -14.94 -10.29 0.69
N GLY A 255 -15.67 -11.40 0.61
CA GLY A 255 -15.89 -12.29 1.74
C GLY A 255 -16.35 -13.67 1.30
N VAL A 256 -16.49 -14.59 2.24
CA VAL A 256 -17.09 -15.90 1.97
C VAL A 256 -18.61 -15.74 1.93
N THR A 257 -19.24 -16.21 0.86
CA THR A 257 -20.70 -16.28 0.80
C THR A 257 -21.13 -17.54 1.57
N PRO A 258 -22.14 -17.47 2.45
CA PRO A 258 -22.64 -18.66 3.12
C PRO A 258 -23.03 -19.72 2.09
N THR A 259 -22.57 -20.96 2.29
CA THR A 259 -23.07 -22.09 1.52
C THR A 259 -24.55 -22.25 1.85
N ILE A 260 -25.42 -22.09 0.85
CA ILE A 260 -26.87 -22.29 0.97
C ILE A 260 -27.16 -23.77 1.16
#